data_AF-A0A7Z3C2U8-F1
#
_entry.id   AF-A0A7Z3C2U8-F1
#
_cell.length_a   1.000
_cell.length_b   1.000
_cell.length_c   1.000
_cell.angle_alpha   90.00
_cell.angle_beta   90.00
_cell.angle_gamma   90.00
#
_symmetry.space_group_name_H-M   'P 1'
#
loop_
_entity.id
_entity.type
_entity.pdbx_description
1 polymer ?
#
loop_
_entity_poly.entity_id
_entity_poly.type
_entity_poly.pdbx_seq_one_letter_code
_entity_poly.pdbx_strand_id
1 'polypeptide(L)'
;MSQTNNNLRAPTVDDAPLDILDPQTLPPGGATVRIKPWVPMKFRDHVFLFVGDTYTDDLPISAGAVGNDVVFKVDASEFVADENDIVPIRYEVQLHQSTREPSDILDLKLQTGFDADATLDLSTENYVVSVDKPPLAPPPAARMTRKATWGQAPYTYDSTDPLIASADARSGEITALRNGACRIRATDSQNQSREYPLTVKGIQEVHFLSASADWEGMTRICTAAKLQPITLAQSKRLWTLYFPDSGPVADFLEWLNYPVWTADVLGADTAWTYDLNGSSVNDNATSQDTASFWQVLGVSQT
;
A
#
# COMPACT_ATOMS: atom_id res chain seq x y z
N MET A 1 13.92 19.31 -43.52
CA MET A 1 13.82 17.84 -43.62
C MET A 1 12.58 17.46 -42.85
N SER A 2 11.54 16.99 -43.54
CA SER A 2 10.20 16.79 -42.97
C SER A 2 10.22 15.62 -41.99
N GLN A 3 10.13 15.89 -40.69
CA GLN A 3 9.77 14.87 -39.70
C GLN A 3 8.33 14.45 -39.99
N THR A 4 8.16 13.29 -40.63
CA THR A 4 6.89 12.58 -40.62
C THR A 4 6.65 12.09 -39.19
N ASN A 5 5.77 12.76 -38.44
CA ASN A 5 5.32 12.29 -37.12
C ASN A 5 4.54 10.97 -37.30
N ASN A 6 5.24 9.83 -37.37
CA ASN A 6 4.66 8.51 -37.63
C ASN A 6 3.91 7.88 -36.45
N ASN A 7 3.66 8.62 -35.36
CA ASN A 7 2.91 8.17 -34.18
C ASN A 7 3.38 6.80 -33.66
N LEU A 8 4.70 6.65 -33.51
CA LEU A 8 5.35 5.44 -32.98
C LEU A 8 5.19 5.43 -31.46
N ARG A 9 4.08 4.86 -30.99
CA ARG A 9 3.76 4.75 -29.55
C ARG A 9 4.68 3.76 -28.86
N ALA A 10 4.70 3.80 -27.53
CA ALA A 10 5.41 2.81 -26.74
C ALA A 10 4.89 1.38 -27.03
N PRO A 11 5.78 0.37 -27.00
CA PRO A 11 5.37 -1.03 -27.04
C PRO A 11 4.58 -1.40 -25.77
N THR A 12 3.94 -2.56 -25.78
CA THR A 12 3.29 -3.16 -24.59
C THR A 12 3.84 -4.56 -24.35
N VAL A 13 3.89 -5.01 -23.10
CA VAL A 13 4.27 -6.40 -22.76
C VAL A 13 3.02 -7.15 -22.30
N ASP A 14 2.60 -8.16 -23.06
CA ASP A 14 1.34 -8.88 -22.79
C ASP A 14 1.36 -9.56 -21.40
N ASP A 15 2.53 -9.99 -20.94
CA ASP A 15 2.77 -10.67 -19.67
C ASP A 15 2.98 -9.71 -18.48
N ALA A 16 2.88 -8.39 -18.70
CA ALA A 16 3.08 -7.36 -17.69
C ALA A 16 1.83 -6.45 -17.54
N PRO A 17 0.76 -6.92 -16.89
CA PRO A 17 -0.40 -6.08 -16.65
C PRO A 17 -0.02 -4.87 -15.77
N LEU A 18 -0.40 -3.67 -16.20
CA LEU A 18 -0.03 -2.39 -15.55
C LEU A 18 1.47 -2.05 -15.63
N ASP A 19 2.17 -2.54 -16.65
CA ASP A 19 3.60 -2.26 -16.90
C ASP A 19 4.54 -2.75 -15.79
N ILE A 20 4.10 -3.76 -15.02
CA ILE A 20 4.89 -4.47 -14.01
C ILE A 20 5.11 -5.90 -14.47
N LEU A 21 6.38 -6.29 -14.62
CA LEU A 21 6.77 -7.63 -15.02
C LEU A 21 7.49 -8.35 -13.86
N ASP A 22 7.11 -9.60 -13.61
CA ASP A 22 7.86 -10.52 -12.75
C ASP A 22 8.59 -11.55 -13.63
N PRO A 23 9.92 -11.40 -13.82
CA PRO A 23 10.71 -12.28 -14.67
C PRO A 23 10.65 -13.77 -14.26
N GLN A 24 10.31 -14.07 -13.00
CA GLN A 24 10.21 -15.46 -12.53
C GLN A 24 8.90 -16.16 -12.91
N THR A 25 7.91 -15.40 -13.36
CA THR A 25 6.61 -15.92 -13.78
C THR A 25 6.51 -16.14 -15.29
N LEU A 26 7.54 -15.77 -16.03
CA LEU A 26 7.58 -15.89 -17.49
C LEU A 26 7.64 -17.36 -17.94
N PRO A 27 6.94 -17.72 -19.04
CA PRO A 27 7.03 -19.05 -19.62
C PRO A 27 8.46 -19.30 -20.18
N PRO A 28 8.82 -20.55 -20.49
CA PRO A 28 10.15 -20.89 -21.03
C PRO A 28 10.54 -20.17 -22.32
N GLY A 29 9.58 -19.55 -23.02
CA GLY A 29 9.81 -18.70 -24.20
C GLY A 29 9.82 -17.20 -23.91
N GLY A 30 9.88 -16.81 -22.64
CA GLY A 30 9.95 -15.42 -22.18
C GLY A 30 8.67 -14.60 -22.33
N ALA A 31 8.80 -13.27 -22.36
CA ALA A 31 7.69 -12.33 -22.44
C ALA A 31 7.34 -11.97 -23.89
N THR A 32 6.10 -11.56 -24.11
CA THR A 32 5.62 -11.12 -25.43
C THR A 32 5.58 -9.61 -25.52
N VAL A 33 6.49 -9.02 -26.31
CA VAL A 33 6.46 -7.58 -26.62
C VAL A 33 5.61 -7.35 -27.87
N ARG A 34 4.59 -6.51 -27.75
CA ARG A 34 3.61 -6.21 -28.79
C ARG A 34 3.67 -4.73 -29.17
N ILE A 35 3.73 -4.49 -30.48
CA ILE A 35 3.74 -3.15 -31.08
C ILE A 35 2.49 -3.00 -31.92
N LYS A 36 1.71 -1.96 -31.65
CA LYS A 36 0.53 -1.63 -32.45
C LYS A 36 0.94 -1.08 -33.82
N PRO A 37 0.13 -1.30 -34.88
CA PRO A 37 0.44 -0.78 -36.20
C PRO A 37 0.51 0.75 -36.18
N TRP A 38 1.55 1.31 -36.79
CA TRP A 38 1.73 2.75 -36.96
C TRP A 38 1.19 3.22 -38.31
N VAL A 39 1.10 4.54 -38.49
CA VAL A 39 0.52 5.14 -39.70
C VAL A 39 1.54 6.05 -40.38
N PRO A 40 1.93 5.79 -41.64
CA PRO A 40 1.59 4.64 -42.48
C PRO A 40 2.62 3.49 -42.35
N MET A 41 2.21 2.35 -41.79
CA MET A 41 2.97 1.09 -41.86
C MET A 41 3.01 0.55 -43.30
N LYS A 42 4.19 0.14 -43.80
CA LYS A 42 4.38 -0.33 -45.17
C LYS A 42 5.14 -1.65 -45.24
N PHE A 43 4.93 -2.36 -46.35
CA PHE A 43 5.73 -3.53 -46.71
C PHE A 43 7.21 -3.16 -46.82
N ARG A 44 8.09 -4.00 -46.24
CA ARG A 44 9.55 -3.79 -46.13
C ARG A 44 9.99 -2.70 -45.16
N ASP A 45 9.09 -2.16 -44.35
CA ASP A 45 9.54 -1.50 -43.12
C ASP A 45 10.24 -2.54 -42.23
N HIS A 46 11.22 -2.12 -41.45
CA HIS A 46 11.99 -3.01 -40.58
C HIS A 46 11.93 -2.51 -39.14
N VAL A 47 11.47 -3.35 -38.21
CA VAL A 47 11.37 -3.02 -36.78
C VAL A 47 12.56 -3.63 -36.04
N PHE A 48 13.25 -2.82 -35.24
CA PHE A 48 14.34 -3.23 -34.36
C PHE A 48 13.90 -3.03 -32.91
N LEU A 49 13.92 -4.08 -32.10
CA LEU A 49 13.54 -4.06 -30.70
C LEU A 49 14.76 -3.90 -29.79
N PHE A 50 14.62 -3.06 -28.78
CA PHE A 50 15.59 -2.83 -27.72
C PHE A 50 14.93 -3.05 -26.36
N VAL A 51 15.52 -3.91 -25.54
CA VAL A 51 15.14 -4.14 -24.15
C VAL A 51 16.34 -3.76 -23.29
N GLY A 52 16.14 -2.83 -22.36
CA GLY A 52 17.23 -2.16 -21.67
C GLY A 52 18.08 -1.31 -22.63
N ASP A 53 19.39 -1.34 -22.42
CA ASP A 53 20.38 -0.70 -23.30
C ASP A 53 20.84 -1.61 -24.45
N THR A 54 20.28 -2.81 -24.55
CA THR A 54 20.70 -3.86 -25.48
C THR A 54 19.76 -4.00 -26.67
N TYR A 55 20.37 -4.26 -27.83
CA TYR A 55 19.64 -4.70 -29.01
C TYR A 55 19.21 -6.16 -28.82
N THR A 56 17.92 -6.44 -29.00
CA THR A 56 17.35 -7.75 -28.70
C THR A 56 17.01 -8.53 -29.97
N ASP A 57 16.22 -7.95 -30.88
CA ASP A 57 15.73 -8.66 -32.07
C ASP A 57 15.24 -7.70 -33.17
N ASP A 58 15.07 -8.20 -34.40
CA ASP A 58 14.52 -7.45 -35.54
C ASP A 58 13.54 -8.25 -36.38
N LEU A 59 12.54 -7.56 -36.95
CA LEU A 59 11.52 -8.18 -37.78
C LEU A 59 11.13 -7.32 -38.99
N PRO A 60 11.30 -7.83 -40.23
CA PRO A 60 10.84 -7.13 -41.43
C PRO A 60 9.34 -7.28 -41.64
N ILE A 61 8.65 -6.19 -41.98
CA ILE A 61 7.21 -6.18 -42.25
C ILE A 61 6.91 -6.82 -43.60
N SER A 62 6.27 -8.00 -43.55
CA SER A 62 5.76 -8.70 -44.73
C SER A 62 4.49 -8.05 -45.28
N ALA A 63 4.12 -8.37 -46.53
CA ALA A 63 2.94 -7.78 -47.17
C ALA A 63 1.63 -8.09 -46.43
N GLY A 64 1.55 -9.25 -45.74
CA GLY A 64 0.39 -9.64 -44.94
C GLY A 64 0.40 -9.11 -43.50
N ALA A 65 1.53 -8.56 -43.03
CA ALA A 65 1.65 -7.96 -41.70
C ALA A 65 1.29 -6.46 -41.68
N VAL A 66 1.14 -5.83 -42.84
CA VAL A 66 0.76 -4.41 -42.94
C VAL A 66 -0.59 -4.17 -42.27
N GLY A 67 -0.62 -3.29 -41.27
CA GLY A 67 -1.81 -2.95 -40.50
C GLY A 67 -2.14 -3.91 -39.34
N ASN A 68 -1.29 -4.92 -39.10
CA ASN A 68 -1.43 -5.84 -37.96
C ASN A 68 -0.40 -5.52 -36.86
N ASP A 69 -0.66 -6.01 -35.64
CA ASP A 69 0.30 -5.93 -34.54
C ASP A 69 1.59 -6.68 -34.87
N VAL A 70 2.73 -6.08 -34.53
CA VAL A 70 4.05 -6.73 -34.61
C VAL A 70 4.35 -7.33 -33.23
N VAL A 71 4.82 -8.58 -33.21
CA VAL A 71 5.01 -9.35 -31.97
C VAL A 71 6.42 -9.92 -31.92
N PHE A 72 7.10 -9.69 -30.81
CA PHE A 72 8.40 -10.26 -30.48
C PHE A 72 8.28 -11.18 -29.25
N LYS A 73 9.04 -12.27 -29.26
CA LYS A 73 9.22 -13.16 -28.10
C LYS A 73 10.60 -12.90 -27.53
N VAL A 74 10.65 -12.32 -26.35
CA VAL A 74 11.89 -11.89 -25.68
C VAL A 74 12.14 -12.81 -24.49
N ASP A 75 13.32 -13.42 -24.42
CA ASP A 75 13.71 -14.29 -23.32
C ASP A 75 13.70 -13.54 -21.97
N ALA A 76 13.37 -14.24 -20.89
CA ALA A 76 13.35 -13.66 -19.54
C ALA A 76 14.71 -13.05 -19.13
N SER A 77 15.82 -13.63 -19.63
CA SER A 77 17.18 -13.17 -19.34
C SER A 77 17.55 -11.81 -19.93
N GLU A 78 16.80 -11.32 -20.93
CA GLU A 78 17.01 -10.00 -21.53
C GLU A 78 16.40 -8.87 -20.68
N PHE A 79 15.50 -9.19 -19.75
CA PHE A 79 14.91 -8.23 -18.82
C PHE A 79 15.83 -8.01 -17.62
N VAL A 80 16.84 -7.17 -17.78
CA VAL A 80 17.78 -6.78 -16.71
C VAL A 80 17.49 -5.34 -16.28
N ALA A 81 17.02 -5.18 -15.03
CA ALA A 81 16.67 -3.88 -14.46
C ALA A 81 17.90 -2.99 -14.23
N ASP A 82 17.69 -1.68 -14.29
CA ASP A 82 18.64 -0.67 -13.83
C ASP A 82 18.63 -0.53 -12.29
N GLU A 83 19.33 0.48 -11.77
CA GLU A 83 19.39 0.78 -10.33
C GLU A 83 18.02 1.15 -9.71
N ASN A 84 17.00 1.45 -10.53
CA ASN A 84 15.66 1.83 -10.11
C ASN A 84 14.61 0.74 -10.38
N ASP A 85 15.05 -0.48 -10.68
CA ASP A 85 14.19 -1.62 -11.02
C ASP A 85 13.35 -1.38 -12.31
N ILE A 86 13.85 -0.57 -13.24
CA ILE A 86 13.18 -0.25 -14.51
C ILE A 86 13.96 -0.87 -15.67
N VAL A 87 13.24 -1.46 -16.62
CA VAL A 87 13.73 -1.88 -17.92
C VAL A 87 13.07 -1.01 -18.99
N PRO A 88 13.80 -0.08 -19.61
CA PRO A 88 13.28 0.68 -20.74
C PRO A 88 13.12 -0.25 -21.95
N ILE A 89 11.94 -0.26 -22.57
CA ILE A 89 11.67 -1.02 -23.79
C ILE A 89 11.27 -0.03 -24.87
N ARG A 90 11.97 -0.09 -26.00
CA ARG A 90 11.71 0.77 -27.15
C ARG A 90 11.94 0.02 -28.43
N TYR A 91 11.39 0.53 -29.52
CA TYR A 91 11.68 0.03 -30.85
C TYR A 91 12.07 1.16 -31.80
N GLU A 92 12.77 0.80 -32.86
CA GLU A 92 13.07 1.70 -33.97
C GLU A 92 12.47 1.13 -35.24
N VAL A 93 11.83 1.97 -36.06
CA VAL A 93 11.33 1.59 -37.37
C VAL A 93 12.22 2.19 -38.44
N GLN A 94 12.82 1.35 -39.28
CA GLN A 94 13.40 1.77 -40.54
C GLN A 94 12.34 1.68 -41.63
N LEU A 95 11.79 2.82 -42.03
CA LEU A 95 10.86 2.87 -43.15
C LEU A 95 11.59 2.56 -44.46
N HIS A 96 10.88 2.06 -45.47
CA HIS A 96 11.48 1.72 -46.76
C HIS A 96 12.33 2.87 -47.34
N GLN A 97 13.65 2.68 -47.41
CA GLN A 97 14.65 3.65 -47.88
C GLN A 97 14.76 4.94 -47.04
N SER A 98 14.36 4.91 -45.77
CA SER A 98 14.50 6.03 -44.83
C SER A 98 15.51 5.73 -43.72
N THR A 99 15.76 6.73 -42.88
CA THR A 99 16.47 6.60 -41.60
C THR A 99 15.58 5.92 -40.57
N ARG A 100 16.21 5.37 -39.53
CA ARG A 100 15.51 4.80 -38.38
C ARG A 100 14.83 5.91 -37.57
N GLU A 101 13.60 5.66 -37.16
CA GLU A 101 12.81 6.53 -36.28
C GLU A 101 12.51 5.78 -34.97
N PRO A 102 12.83 6.34 -33.80
CA PRO A 102 12.55 5.71 -32.51
C PRO A 102 11.08 5.87 -32.10
N SER A 103 10.58 4.90 -31.34
CA SER A 103 9.30 4.97 -30.63
C SER A 103 9.41 5.76 -29.32
N ASP A 104 8.26 6.04 -28.70
CA ASP A 104 8.21 6.29 -27.26
C ASP A 104 8.74 5.08 -26.47
N ILE A 105 9.23 5.32 -25.26
CA ILE A 105 9.80 4.29 -24.38
C ILE A 105 8.70 3.78 -23.43
N LEU A 106 8.60 2.46 -23.29
CA LEU A 106 7.89 1.83 -22.20
C LEU A 106 8.87 1.64 -21.03
N ASP A 107 8.65 2.32 -19.91
CA ASP A 107 9.40 2.09 -18.68
C ASP A 107 8.78 0.89 -17.94
N LEU A 108 9.26 -0.31 -18.28
CA LEU A 108 8.73 -1.54 -17.69
C LEU A 108 9.34 -1.75 -16.31
N LYS A 109 8.52 -1.81 -15.27
CA LYS A 109 9.01 -2.04 -13.91
C LYS A 109 9.24 -3.53 -13.67
N LEU A 110 10.47 -3.92 -13.33
CA LEU A 110 10.77 -5.27 -12.84
C LEU A 110 10.56 -5.31 -11.34
N GLN A 111 9.55 -6.03 -10.88
CA GLN A 111 9.29 -6.13 -9.45
C GLN A 111 9.21 -7.60 -9.07
N THR A 112 10.13 -8.07 -8.22
CA THR A 112 10.11 -9.43 -7.67
C THR A 112 8.78 -9.67 -6.94
N GLY A 113 7.95 -10.49 -7.56
CA GLY A 113 6.52 -10.60 -7.29
C GLY A 113 6.25 -11.20 -5.93
N PHE A 114 5.24 -10.65 -5.27
CA PHE A 114 4.74 -11.02 -3.94
C PHE A 114 5.74 -10.92 -2.78
N ASP A 115 6.95 -11.47 -2.88
CA ASP A 115 7.90 -11.77 -1.80
C ASP A 115 8.70 -10.56 -1.29
N ALA A 116 8.73 -9.46 -2.04
CA ALA A 116 9.49 -8.27 -1.66
C ALA A 116 8.94 -7.60 -0.39
N ASP A 117 9.82 -7.02 0.43
CA ASP A 117 9.41 -6.32 1.64
C ASP A 117 8.37 -5.22 1.36
N ALA A 118 7.35 -5.16 2.19
CA ALA A 118 6.31 -4.14 2.15
C ALA A 118 6.35 -3.30 3.43
N THR A 119 6.10 -2.00 3.29
CA THR A 119 5.92 -1.10 4.43
C THR A 119 4.61 -0.34 4.28
N LEU A 120 3.78 -0.38 5.32
CA LEU A 120 2.59 0.44 5.44
C LEU A 120 2.86 1.53 6.50
N ASP A 121 3.11 2.75 6.00
CA ASP A 121 3.40 3.92 6.82
C ASP A 121 2.14 4.78 6.99
N LEU A 122 1.64 4.85 8.21
CA LEU A 122 0.41 5.56 8.59
C LEU A 122 0.70 6.83 9.39
N SER A 123 1.97 7.26 9.45
CA SER A 123 2.40 8.41 10.26
C SER A 123 1.71 9.71 9.88
N THR A 124 1.28 9.87 8.62
CA THR A 124 0.55 11.03 8.12
C THR A 124 -0.96 10.93 8.26
N GLU A 125 -1.49 9.75 8.59
CA GLU A 125 -2.93 9.45 8.54
C GLU A 125 -3.67 9.80 9.82
N ASN A 126 -2.92 10.17 10.88
CA ASN A 126 -3.47 10.36 12.23
C ASN A 126 -4.38 9.20 12.63
N TYR A 127 -3.90 7.98 12.41
CA TYR A 127 -4.65 6.77 12.70
C TYR A 127 -4.50 6.41 14.18
N VAL A 128 -5.51 6.80 14.98
CA VAL A 128 -5.53 6.62 16.44
C VAL A 128 -6.39 5.41 16.78
N VAL A 129 -5.79 4.39 17.40
CA VAL A 129 -6.42 3.08 17.59
C VAL A 129 -6.12 2.54 18.98
N SER A 130 -7.09 1.92 19.63
CA SER A 130 -6.86 1.18 20.87
C SER A 130 -6.10 -0.12 20.60
N VAL A 131 -5.08 -0.41 21.42
CA VAL A 131 -4.36 -1.69 21.32
C VAL A 131 -5.22 -2.91 21.66
N ASP A 132 -6.32 -2.72 22.37
CA ASP A 132 -7.20 -3.81 22.81
C ASP A 132 -8.09 -4.29 21.66
N LYS A 133 -8.70 -3.36 20.92
CA LYS A 133 -9.60 -3.66 19.81
C LYS A 133 -9.51 -2.58 18.73
N PRO A 134 -9.31 -2.94 17.45
CA PRO A 134 -9.36 -1.99 16.33
C PRO A 134 -10.79 -1.49 16.08
N PRO A 135 -10.97 -0.37 15.35
CA PRO A 135 -12.28 0.06 14.90
C PRO A 135 -12.92 -0.98 13.97
N LEU A 136 -14.25 -1.09 13.99
CA LEU A 136 -14.99 -2.03 13.13
C LEU A 136 -14.79 -1.74 11.63
N ALA A 137 -14.57 -0.47 11.30
CA ALA A 137 -14.27 -0.02 9.94
C ALA A 137 -12.93 0.74 9.90
N PRO A 138 -11.79 0.03 9.74
CA PRO A 138 -10.49 0.67 9.57
C PRO A 138 -10.48 1.59 8.34
N PRO A 139 -9.78 2.74 8.37
CA PRO A 139 -9.74 3.68 7.25
C PRO A 139 -9.11 3.03 6.00
N PRO A 140 -9.43 3.50 4.79
CA PRO A 140 -8.86 2.94 3.55
C PRO A 140 -7.33 2.97 3.53
N ALA A 141 -6.70 3.99 4.12
CA ALA A 141 -5.24 4.11 4.18
C ALA A 141 -4.58 2.99 5.01
N ALA A 142 -5.29 2.41 5.99
CA ALA A 142 -4.81 1.26 6.77
C ALA A 142 -4.97 -0.08 6.03
N ARG A 143 -5.42 -0.06 4.77
CA ARG A 143 -5.67 -1.25 3.97
C ARG A 143 -4.80 -1.25 2.73
N MET A 144 -4.35 -2.43 2.33
CA MET A 144 -3.66 -2.64 1.07
C MET A 144 -4.01 -3.99 0.47
N THR A 145 -3.66 -4.21 -0.79
CA THR A 145 -3.79 -5.53 -1.41
C THR A 145 -2.54 -5.83 -2.20
N ARG A 146 -2.07 -7.07 -2.09
CA ARG A 146 -1.00 -7.59 -2.93
C ARG A 146 -1.43 -8.93 -3.50
N LYS A 147 -1.86 -8.92 -4.77
CA LYS A 147 -2.39 -10.12 -5.42
C LYS A 147 -1.25 -11.08 -5.77
N ALA A 148 -1.42 -12.34 -5.41
CA ALA A 148 -0.61 -13.43 -5.92
C ALA A 148 -0.97 -13.71 -7.39
N THR A 149 0.06 -13.91 -8.22
CA THR A 149 -0.04 -14.17 -9.66
C THR A 149 0.71 -15.42 -10.10
N TRP A 150 1.35 -16.13 -9.16
CA TRP A 150 2.15 -17.33 -9.37
C TRP A 150 1.34 -18.60 -9.05
N GLY A 151 1.70 -19.75 -9.63
CA GLY A 151 1.01 -21.01 -9.34
C GLY A 151 -0.39 -21.09 -9.97
N GLN A 152 -1.32 -21.79 -9.32
CA GLN A 152 -2.68 -21.98 -9.82
C GLN A 152 -3.74 -21.43 -8.86
N ALA A 153 -4.49 -20.42 -9.31
CA ALA A 153 -5.67 -19.91 -8.61
C ALA A 153 -6.73 -21.03 -8.36
N PRO A 154 -7.58 -20.92 -7.31
CA PRO A 154 -7.70 -19.81 -6.38
C PRO A 154 -6.56 -19.72 -5.35
N TYR A 155 -6.37 -18.52 -4.79
CA TYR A 155 -5.41 -18.26 -3.73
C TYR A 155 -6.10 -18.07 -2.39
N THR A 156 -5.44 -18.48 -1.31
CA THR A 156 -5.81 -18.13 0.07
C THR A 156 -4.70 -17.33 0.74
N TYR A 157 -5.08 -16.30 1.48
CA TYR A 157 -4.14 -15.42 2.18
C TYR A 157 -4.22 -15.59 3.69
N ASP A 158 -3.08 -15.45 4.37
CA ASP A 158 -2.98 -15.47 5.82
C ASP A 158 -1.87 -14.54 6.32
N SER A 159 -1.95 -14.19 7.61
CA SER A 159 -0.94 -13.39 8.30
C SER A 159 -0.35 -14.20 9.45
N THR A 160 0.96 -14.14 9.60
CA THR A 160 1.68 -14.75 10.74
C THR A 160 1.37 -14.07 12.07
N ASP A 161 0.93 -12.81 12.06
CA ASP A 161 0.44 -12.10 13.24
C ASP A 161 -0.80 -11.27 12.88
N PRO A 162 -2.01 -11.85 13.05
CA PRO A 162 -3.27 -11.16 12.78
C PRO A 162 -3.56 -9.98 13.71
N LEU A 163 -2.82 -9.79 14.80
CA LEU A 163 -2.96 -8.63 15.68
C LEU A 163 -2.20 -7.41 15.16
N ILE A 164 -1.17 -7.63 14.33
CA ILE A 164 -0.42 -6.55 13.65
C ILE A 164 -1.10 -6.20 12.33
N ALA A 165 -1.34 -7.20 11.49
CA ALA A 165 -2.07 -7.04 10.24
C ALA A 165 -2.91 -8.28 9.94
N SER A 166 -4.20 -8.10 9.67
CA SER A 166 -5.08 -9.18 9.26
C SER A 166 -5.11 -9.30 7.74
N ALA A 167 -5.30 -10.52 7.24
CA ALA A 167 -5.44 -10.80 5.81
C ALA A 167 -6.82 -11.42 5.56
N ASP A 168 -7.62 -10.83 4.68
CA ASP A 168 -8.83 -11.48 4.20
C ASP A 168 -8.45 -12.64 3.28
N ALA A 169 -8.85 -13.85 3.68
CA ALA A 169 -8.39 -15.08 3.05
C ALA A 169 -8.78 -15.23 1.57
N ARG A 170 -9.78 -14.48 1.07
CA ARG A 170 -10.29 -14.64 -0.30
C ARG A 170 -9.90 -13.49 -1.22
N SER A 171 -10.02 -12.26 -0.74
CA SER A 171 -9.72 -11.04 -1.51
C SER A 171 -8.24 -10.71 -1.51
N GLY A 172 -7.49 -11.12 -0.48
CA GLY A 172 -6.12 -10.68 -0.25
C GLY A 172 -6.01 -9.24 0.26
N GLU A 173 -7.11 -8.64 0.73
CA GLU A 173 -7.08 -7.36 1.43
C GLU A 173 -6.39 -7.53 2.78
N ILE A 174 -5.30 -6.78 2.98
CA ILE A 174 -4.53 -6.73 4.21
C ILE A 174 -4.94 -5.46 4.96
N THR A 175 -5.27 -5.59 6.24
CA THR A 175 -5.64 -4.46 7.10
C THR A 175 -4.65 -4.36 8.24
N ALA A 176 -3.96 -3.22 8.34
CA ALA A 176 -3.09 -2.90 9.47
C ALA A 176 -3.93 -2.55 10.70
N LEU A 177 -3.57 -3.16 11.82
CA LEU A 177 -4.25 -3.00 13.10
C LEU A 177 -3.32 -2.41 14.17
N ARG A 178 -2.04 -2.76 14.14
CA ARG A 178 -1.02 -2.32 15.11
C ARG A 178 0.34 -2.10 14.45
N ASN A 179 1.19 -1.31 15.09
CA ASN A 179 2.57 -1.15 14.67
C ASN A 179 3.35 -2.45 14.93
N GLY A 180 4.25 -2.80 14.02
CA GLY A 180 5.09 -3.99 14.16
C GLY A 180 5.48 -4.59 12.81
N ALA A 181 6.10 -5.75 12.87
CA ALA A 181 6.47 -6.53 11.71
C ALA A 181 5.74 -7.88 11.73
N CYS A 182 5.16 -8.26 10.61
CA CYS A 182 4.60 -9.58 10.38
C CYS A 182 4.98 -10.05 8.98
N ARG A 183 4.50 -11.24 8.61
CA ARG A 183 4.63 -11.78 7.25
C ARG A 183 3.25 -12.15 6.74
N ILE A 184 2.98 -11.81 5.49
CA ILE A 184 1.75 -12.17 4.79
C ILE A 184 2.07 -13.31 3.82
N ARG A 185 1.28 -14.38 3.91
CA ARG A 185 1.41 -15.56 3.08
C ARG A 185 0.26 -15.61 2.07
N ALA A 186 0.57 -16.02 0.85
CA ALA A 186 -0.41 -16.48 -0.13
C ALA A 186 -0.14 -17.94 -0.46
N THR A 187 -1.20 -18.73 -0.58
CA THR A 187 -1.14 -20.15 -0.91
C THR A 187 -2.04 -20.44 -2.10
N ASP A 188 -1.54 -21.16 -3.10
CA ASP A 188 -2.30 -21.53 -4.30
C ASP A 188 -3.11 -22.83 -4.11
N SER A 189 -3.88 -23.21 -5.12
CA SER A 189 -4.71 -24.41 -5.08
C SER A 189 -3.93 -25.73 -5.08
N GLN A 190 -2.62 -25.69 -5.36
CA GLN A 190 -1.72 -26.84 -5.30
C GLN A 190 -0.92 -26.89 -3.99
N ASN A 191 -1.23 -26.03 -3.02
CA ASN A 191 -0.54 -25.86 -1.74
C ASN A 191 0.92 -25.38 -1.86
N GLN A 192 1.24 -24.67 -2.94
CA GLN A 192 2.45 -23.88 -3.00
C GLN A 192 2.20 -22.58 -2.25
N SER A 193 3.16 -22.12 -1.45
CA SER A 193 3.03 -20.88 -0.66
C SER A 193 4.22 -19.96 -0.92
N ARG A 194 3.93 -18.66 -0.90
CA ARG A 194 4.93 -17.58 -0.92
C ARG A 194 4.59 -16.55 0.15
N GLU A 195 5.58 -15.75 0.55
CA GLU A 195 5.46 -14.85 1.70
C GLU A 195 6.26 -13.57 1.51
N TYR A 196 5.73 -12.45 1.98
CA TYR A 196 6.52 -11.24 2.15
C TYR A 196 6.53 -10.70 3.58
N PRO A 197 7.65 -10.10 4.02
CA PRO A 197 7.68 -9.28 5.22
C PRO A 197 6.85 -8.00 5.05
N LEU A 198 6.00 -7.72 6.03
CA LEU A 198 5.23 -6.49 6.13
C LEU A 198 5.62 -5.76 7.43
N THR A 199 6.01 -4.49 7.29
CA THR A 199 6.20 -3.59 8.43
C THR A 199 5.10 -2.55 8.47
N VAL A 200 4.39 -2.45 9.59
CA VAL A 200 3.38 -1.42 9.86
C VAL A 200 3.98 -0.42 10.85
N LYS A 201 3.89 0.88 10.53
CA LYS A 201 4.36 1.97 11.40
C LYS A 201 3.45 3.19 11.33
N GLY A 202 3.58 4.08 12.31
CA GLY A 202 2.89 5.37 12.34
C GLY A 202 1.45 5.34 12.90
N ILE A 203 0.98 4.20 13.41
CA ILE A 203 -0.27 4.13 14.18
C ILE A 203 -0.06 4.78 15.55
N GLN A 204 -1.01 5.60 15.99
CA GLN A 204 -1.03 6.16 17.34
C GLN A 204 -1.79 5.18 18.25
N GLU A 205 -1.04 4.28 18.89
CA GLU A 205 -1.59 3.21 19.74
C GLU A 205 -2.00 3.77 21.10
N VAL A 206 -3.28 3.64 21.43
CA VAL A 206 -3.88 4.08 22.69
C VAL A 206 -3.97 2.92 23.66
N HIS A 207 -3.49 3.16 24.89
CA HIS A 207 -3.46 2.20 25.98
C HIS A 207 -4.28 2.72 27.16
N PHE A 208 -5.11 1.83 27.72
CA PHE A 208 -5.71 2.07 29.02
C PHE A 208 -4.69 1.79 30.14
N LEU A 209 -4.40 2.79 30.98
CA LEU A 209 -3.34 2.68 32.00
C LEU A 209 -3.86 2.69 33.43
N SER A 210 -4.91 3.46 33.71
CA SER A 210 -5.50 3.54 35.05
C SER A 210 -6.96 3.94 35.00
N ALA A 211 -7.75 3.37 35.90
CA ALA A 211 -9.14 3.76 36.13
C ALA A 211 -9.30 5.12 36.83
N SER A 212 -8.24 5.62 37.49
CA SER A 212 -8.36 6.80 38.35
C SER A 212 -6.99 7.44 38.61
N ALA A 213 -6.85 8.71 38.27
CA ALA A 213 -5.76 9.59 38.70
C ALA A 213 -6.18 11.06 38.59
N ASP A 214 -5.52 11.93 39.35
CA ASP A 214 -5.49 13.37 39.08
C ASP A 214 -4.68 13.68 37.80
N TRP A 215 -4.74 14.92 37.32
CA TRP A 215 -4.11 15.28 36.05
C TRP A 215 -2.57 15.15 36.10
N GLU A 216 -1.94 15.49 37.22
CA GLU A 216 -0.51 15.27 37.41
C GLU A 216 -0.17 13.77 37.49
N GLY A 217 -1.01 12.97 38.15
CA GLY A 217 -0.93 11.52 38.21
C GLY A 217 -1.03 10.87 36.84
N MET A 218 -1.92 11.34 35.97
CA MET A 218 -1.99 10.92 34.56
C MET A 218 -0.62 11.08 33.88
N THR A 219 0.01 12.25 34.01
CA THR A 219 1.33 12.53 33.42
C THR A 219 2.40 11.58 33.93
N ARG A 220 2.42 11.30 35.25
CA ARG A 220 3.36 10.35 35.86
C ARG A 220 3.13 8.91 35.37
N ILE A 221 1.87 8.47 35.29
CA ILE A 221 1.49 7.12 34.84
C ILE A 221 1.90 6.92 33.38
N CYS A 222 1.58 7.87 32.50
CA CYS A 222 1.96 7.80 31.08
C CYS A 222 3.49 7.78 30.92
N THR A 223 4.20 8.65 31.64
CA THR A 223 5.67 8.70 31.61
C THR A 223 6.29 7.38 32.08
N ALA A 224 5.77 6.79 33.16
CA ALA A 224 6.23 5.50 33.66
C ALA A 224 5.99 4.36 32.64
N ALA A 225 4.91 4.43 31.87
CA ALA A 225 4.60 3.52 30.77
C ALA A 225 5.38 3.83 29.48
N LYS A 226 6.20 4.90 29.45
CA LYS A 226 6.88 5.42 28.25
C LYS A 226 5.93 5.85 27.13
N LEU A 227 4.75 6.32 27.52
CA LEU A 227 3.71 6.84 26.64
C LEU A 227 3.51 8.33 26.90
N GLN A 228 2.82 9.02 26.00
CA GLN A 228 2.35 10.39 26.24
C GLN A 228 0.90 10.36 26.69
N PRO A 229 0.44 11.30 27.54
CA PRO A 229 -1.00 11.51 27.73
C PRO A 229 -1.69 11.76 26.39
N ILE A 230 -2.86 11.14 26.18
CA ILE A 230 -3.65 11.38 24.96
C ILE A 230 -4.11 12.85 24.91
N THR A 231 -3.98 13.49 23.75
CA THR A 231 -4.50 14.85 23.55
C THR A 231 -6.00 14.83 23.27
N LEU A 232 -6.69 15.95 23.47
CA LEU A 232 -8.09 16.13 23.12
C LEU A 232 -8.33 15.88 21.63
N ALA A 233 -7.41 16.32 20.77
CA ALA A 233 -7.49 16.07 19.33
C ALA A 233 -7.42 14.56 19.00
N GLN A 234 -6.53 13.82 19.66
CA GLN A 234 -6.44 12.36 19.51
C GLN A 234 -7.66 11.65 20.07
N SER A 235 -8.21 12.08 21.21
CA SER A 235 -9.44 11.53 21.78
C SER A 235 -10.64 11.70 20.83
N LYS A 236 -10.78 12.88 20.21
CA LYS A 236 -11.81 13.14 19.19
C LYS A 236 -11.62 12.27 17.96
N ARG A 237 -10.37 12.08 17.52
CA ARG A 237 -10.02 11.22 16.38
C ARG A 237 -10.33 9.75 16.66
N LEU A 238 -9.92 9.24 17.82
CA LEU A 238 -10.26 7.90 18.30
C LEU A 238 -11.78 7.71 18.31
N TRP A 239 -12.53 8.65 18.91
CA TRP A 239 -13.99 8.57 18.96
C TRP A 239 -14.62 8.51 17.56
N THR A 240 -14.15 9.35 16.63
CA THR A 240 -14.66 9.41 15.25
C THR A 240 -14.36 8.15 14.43
N LEU A 241 -13.27 7.43 14.75
CA LEU A 241 -12.91 6.19 14.07
C LEU A 241 -13.76 5.00 14.53
N TYR A 242 -14.37 5.07 15.72
CA TYR A 242 -15.13 3.96 16.31
C TYR A 242 -16.65 4.22 16.27
N PHE A 243 -17.09 5.43 16.63
CA PHE A 243 -18.49 5.85 16.60
C PHE A 243 -18.87 6.40 15.22
N PRO A 244 -20.05 6.05 14.66
CA PRO A 244 -21.16 5.34 15.30
C PRO A 244 -21.10 3.81 15.21
N ASP A 245 -20.19 3.24 14.41
CA ASP A 245 -20.22 1.83 14.03
C ASP A 245 -20.12 0.88 15.24
N SER A 246 -19.30 1.20 16.24
CA SER A 246 -19.15 0.41 17.46
C SER A 246 -20.23 0.65 18.51
N GLY A 247 -21.06 1.68 18.35
CA GLY A 247 -21.81 2.27 19.47
C GLY A 247 -20.88 3.01 20.44
N PRO A 248 -21.27 3.17 21.73
CA PRO A 248 -20.46 3.86 22.74
C PRO A 248 -19.03 3.27 22.83
N VAL A 249 -18.02 4.13 22.68
CA VAL A 249 -16.65 3.67 22.37
C VAL A 249 -15.98 3.02 23.58
N ALA A 250 -16.14 3.57 24.80
CA ALA A 250 -15.58 2.94 25.99
C ALA A 250 -16.25 1.60 26.29
N ASP A 251 -17.57 1.48 26.09
CA ASP A 251 -18.27 0.19 26.27
C ASP A 251 -17.77 -0.86 25.28
N PHE A 252 -17.58 -0.50 24.00
CA PHE A 252 -17.02 -1.40 22.99
C PHE A 252 -15.60 -1.87 23.36
N LEU A 253 -14.78 -0.96 23.89
CA LEU A 253 -13.41 -1.22 24.34
C LEU A 253 -13.35 -1.90 25.72
N GLU A 254 -14.48 -2.12 26.38
CA GLU A 254 -14.57 -2.66 27.75
C GLU A 254 -13.85 -1.79 28.80
N TRP A 255 -13.76 -0.48 28.55
CA TRP A 255 -13.27 0.51 29.48
C TRP A 255 -14.41 1.03 30.38
N LEU A 256 -14.10 1.76 31.45
CA LEU A 256 -15.14 2.26 32.34
C LEU A 256 -15.93 3.36 31.64
N ASN A 257 -17.23 3.43 31.96
CA ASN A 257 -18.14 4.48 31.49
C ASN A 257 -17.94 5.79 32.28
N TYR A 258 -16.73 6.33 32.24
CA TYR A 258 -16.35 7.60 32.83
C TYR A 258 -15.46 8.39 31.87
N PRO A 259 -15.42 9.73 31.96
CA PRO A 259 -14.48 10.52 31.19
C PRO A 259 -13.02 10.11 31.41
N VAL A 260 -12.22 10.27 30.35
CA VAL A 260 -10.77 10.12 30.39
C VAL A 260 -10.12 11.49 30.44
N TRP A 261 -9.00 11.61 31.14
CA TRP A 261 -8.18 12.81 31.05
C TRP A 261 -7.60 12.99 29.65
N THR A 262 -7.34 14.25 29.28
CA THR A 262 -6.54 14.62 28.11
C THR A 262 -5.34 15.48 28.54
N ALA A 263 -4.34 15.55 27.68
CA ALA A 263 -3.13 16.34 27.87
C ALA A 263 -3.37 17.86 27.89
N ASP A 264 -4.55 18.33 27.49
CA ASP A 264 -4.82 19.72 27.20
C ASP A 264 -5.31 20.48 28.43
N VAL A 265 -4.50 21.43 28.91
CA VAL A 265 -4.84 22.33 30.02
C VAL A 265 -5.65 23.53 29.55
N LEU A 266 -6.59 24.00 30.39
CA LEU A 266 -7.46 25.15 30.12
C LEU A 266 -7.07 26.40 30.92
N GLY A 267 -6.15 26.26 31.88
CA GLY A 267 -5.79 27.31 32.84
C GLY A 267 -6.67 27.26 34.09
N ALA A 268 -6.35 28.12 35.08
CA ALA A 268 -7.04 28.17 36.37
C ALA A 268 -7.23 26.78 37.03
N ASP A 269 -6.17 25.97 37.01
CA ASP A 269 -6.14 24.61 37.56
C ASP A 269 -7.19 23.65 36.95
N THR A 270 -7.60 23.90 35.70
CA THR A 270 -8.50 23.03 34.93
C THR A 270 -7.84 22.43 33.69
N ALA A 271 -8.30 21.25 33.31
CA ALA A 271 -7.91 20.53 32.10
C ALA A 271 -9.11 19.87 31.43
N TRP A 272 -8.93 19.48 30.17
CA TRP A 272 -9.96 18.79 29.41
C TRP A 272 -10.06 17.31 29.79
N THR A 273 -11.29 16.85 29.97
CA THR A 273 -11.66 15.43 29.93
C THR A 273 -12.50 15.15 28.69
N TYR A 274 -12.56 13.88 28.28
CA TYR A 274 -13.37 13.47 27.14
C TYR A 274 -14.21 12.23 27.48
N ASP A 275 -15.51 12.29 27.22
CA ASP A 275 -16.42 11.15 27.35
C ASP A 275 -16.44 10.31 26.06
N LEU A 276 -15.89 9.10 26.12
CA LEU A 276 -15.86 8.18 24.98
C LEU A 276 -17.23 7.55 24.68
N ASN A 277 -18.18 7.58 25.62
CA ASN A 277 -19.52 7.04 25.45
C ASN A 277 -20.57 8.11 25.09
N GLY A 278 -20.17 9.38 25.10
CA GLY A 278 -21.03 10.47 24.65
C GLY A 278 -21.30 10.42 23.13
N SER A 279 -22.29 11.18 22.68
CA SER A 279 -22.83 11.11 21.31
C SER A 279 -22.33 12.22 20.36
N SER A 280 -21.47 13.13 20.82
CA SER A 280 -21.01 14.29 20.04
C SER A 280 -19.50 14.46 20.11
N VAL A 281 -18.83 14.45 18.95
CA VAL A 281 -17.37 14.65 18.85
C VAL A 281 -16.87 15.92 19.56
N ASN A 282 -17.70 16.95 19.68
CA ASN A 282 -17.33 18.20 20.32
C ASN A 282 -17.86 18.34 21.74
N ASP A 283 -19.12 17.94 21.99
CA ASP A 283 -19.75 18.15 23.29
C ASP A 283 -19.37 17.10 24.34
N ASN A 284 -18.70 16.02 23.91
CA ASN A 284 -18.11 15.03 24.81
C ASN A 284 -16.91 15.58 25.61
N ALA A 285 -16.37 16.76 25.23
CA ALA A 285 -15.26 17.40 25.92
C ALA A 285 -15.77 18.27 27.08
N THR A 286 -15.27 18.05 28.29
CA THR A 286 -15.68 18.81 29.49
C THR A 286 -14.46 19.31 30.27
N SER A 287 -14.51 20.57 30.70
CA SER A 287 -13.52 21.17 31.60
C SER A 287 -13.68 20.61 33.01
N GLN A 288 -12.59 20.12 33.61
CA GLN A 288 -12.59 19.56 34.96
C GLN A 288 -11.44 20.15 35.78
N ASP A 289 -11.63 20.22 37.10
CA ASP A 289 -10.59 20.58 38.05
C ASP A 289 -9.48 19.52 38.05
N THR A 290 -8.22 19.94 37.95
CA THR A 290 -7.05 19.06 37.81
C THR A 290 -6.82 18.13 39.01
N ALA A 291 -7.39 18.44 40.18
CA ALA A 291 -7.38 17.55 41.36
C ALA A 291 -8.50 16.49 41.33
N SER A 292 -9.39 16.53 40.34
CA SER A 292 -10.41 15.49 40.12
C SER A 292 -9.78 14.20 39.60
N PHE A 293 -10.44 13.07 39.87
CA PHE A 293 -9.93 11.76 39.51
C PHE A 293 -10.67 11.16 38.32
N TRP A 294 -9.95 10.94 37.22
CA TRP A 294 -10.51 10.39 35.98
C TRP A 294 -9.61 9.29 35.40
N GLN A 295 -10.11 8.61 34.37
CA GLN A 295 -9.39 7.53 33.70
C GLN A 295 -8.17 8.08 32.94
N VAL A 296 -7.13 7.25 32.82
CA VAL A 296 -5.85 7.61 32.20
C VAL A 296 -5.63 6.77 30.96
N LEU A 297 -5.51 7.44 29.82
CA LEU A 297 -5.08 6.85 28.56
C LEU A 297 -3.69 7.38 28.17
N GLY A 298 -2.82 6.48 27.73
CA GLY A 298 -1.54 6.81 27.13
C GLY A 298 -1.55 6.53 25.63
N VAL A 299 -0.80 7.30 24.85
CA VAL A 299 -0.61 7.11 23.42
C VAL A 299 0.87 6.90 23.08
N SER A 300 1.15 6.00 22.13
CA SER A 300 2.50 5.75 21.63
C SER A 300 3.07 6.98 20.92
N GLN A 301 4.37 7.23 21.08
CA GLN A 301 5.07 8.21 20.24
C GLN A 301 5.21 7.64 18.82
N THR A 302 4.79 8.40 17.81
CA THR A 302 5.00 8.10 16.39
C THR A 302 6.42 8.40 15.96
#